data_AF-A0A242CGE6-F1
#
_entry.id   AF-A0A242CGE6-F1
#
_cell.length_a   1.000
_cell.length_b   1.000
_cell.length_c   1.000
_cell.angle_alpha   90.00
_cell.angle_beta   90.00
_cell.angle_gamma   90.00
#
_symmetry.space_group_name_H-M   'P 1'
#
loop_
_entity.id
_entity.type
_entity.pdbx_description
1 polymer ?
#
loop_
_entity_poly.entity_id
_entity_poly.type
_entity_poly.pdbx_seq_one_letter_code
_entity_poly.pdbx_strand_id
1 'polypeptide(L)'
;MKRNGIRLKGHIGTFYIIKETEEYGRKIYLLESEIYGDDANHVVVDQECKILYSNEYNGFSDYEDALDSFLYHLKEKEGEEGKRSEFWGIRNVD
;
A
#
# COMPACT_ATOMS: atom_id res chain seq x y z
N MET A 1 16.74 10.11 4.69
CA MET A 1 16.32 11.36 3.99
C MET A 1 14.90 11.13 3.50
N LYS A 2 13.92 11.97 3.90
CA LYS A 2 12.54 11.82 3.45
C LYS A 2 12.49 12.02 1.93
N ARG A 3 11.84 11.11 1.19
CA ARG A 3 11.55 11.30 -0.24
C ARG A 3 10.27 12.12 -0.35
N ASN A 4 10.38 13.30 -0.95
CA ASN A 4 9.34 14.33 -0.99
C ASN A 4 8.93 14.63 -2.44
N GLY A 5 7.85 15.39 -2.63
CA GLY A 5 7.43 15.86 -3.95
C GLY A 5 6.72 14.80 -4.79
N ILE A 6 6.21 13.72 -4.20
CA ILE A 6 5.51 12.65 -4.91
C ILE A 6 4.12 13.16 -5.30
N ARG A 7 3.75 13.05 -6.58
CA ARG A 7 2.42 13.42 -7.07
C ARG A 7 1.61 12.17 -7.36
N LEU A 8 0.43 12.07 -6.76
CA LEU A 8 -0.50 10.98 -6.99
C LEU A 8 -1.61 11.43 -7.92
N LYS A 9 -1.91 10.62 -8.93
CA LYS A 9 -3.02 10.89 -9.86
C LYS A 9 -4.34 10.94 -9.07
N GLY A 10 -5.11 12.00 -9.25
CA GLY A 10 -6.40 12.19 -8.56
C GLY A 10 -6.29 12.88 -7.19
N HIS A 11 -5.08 13.18 -6.72
CA HIS A 11 -4.87 13.94 -5.48
C HIS A 11 -4.33 15.35 -5.76
N ILE A 12 -4.68 16.29 -4.88
CA ILE A 12 -4.16 17.66 -4.91
C ILE A 12 -2.89 17.72 -4.07
N GLY A 13 -1.84 18.35 -4.61
CA GLY A 13 -0.59 18.58 -3.90
C GLY A 13 0.46 17.50 -4.10
N THR A 14 1.44 17.50 -3.21
CA THR A 14 2.58 16.59 -3.14
C THR A 14 2.57 15.83 -1.82
N PHE A 15 3.24 14.69 -1.83
CA PHE A 15 3.34 13.79 -0.71
C PHE A 15 4.79 13.45 -0.42
N TYR A 16 5.05 13.01 0.81
CA TYR A 16 6.34 12.49 1.22
C TYR A 16 6.22 11.15 1.93
N ILE A 17 7.28 10.33 1.84
CA ILE A 17 7.33 9.01 2.46
C ILE A 17 7.53 9.17 3.97
N ILE A 18 6.61 8.62 4.76
CA ILE A 18 6.72 8.52 6.22
C ILE A 18 7.10 7.12 6.70
N LYS A 19 6.79 6.07 5.93
CA LYS A 19 7.15 4.68 6.24
C LYS A 19 7.42 3.89 4.95
N GLU A 20 8.41 3.00 5.00
CA GLU A 20 8.74 2.01 3.95
C GLU A 20 8.68 0.62 4.60
N THR A 21 8.06 -0.33 3.91
CA THR A 21 8.14 -1.77 4.27
C THR A 21 8.28 -2.60 3.00
N GLU A 22 8.72 -3.85 3.14
CA GLU A 22 8.83 -4.81 2.05
C GLU A 22 8.11 -6.10 2.44
N GLU A 23 7.11 -6.48 1.65
CA GLU A 23 6.29 -7.67 1.89
C GLU A 23 6.17 -8.44 0.57
N TYR A 24 6.40 -9.75 0.61
CA TYR A 24 6.37 -10.61 -0.58
C TYR A 24 7.26 -10.10 -1.74
N GLY A 25 8.40 -9.47 -1.42
CA GLY A 25 9.32 -8.88 -2.40
C GLY A 25 8.80 -7.61 -3.08
N ARG A 26 7.72 -7.01 -2.57
CA ARG A 26 7.15 -5.75 -3.04
C ARG A 26 7.40 -4.66 -1.99
N LYS A 27 8.00 -3.55 -2.42
CA LYS A 27 8.14 -2.36 -1.57
C LYS A 27 6.82 -1.58 -1.50
N ILE A 28 6.45 -1.24 -0.29
CA ILE A 28 5.21 -0.54 0.05
C ILE A 28 5.60 0.71 0.82
N TYR A 29 4.96 1.82 0.47
CA TYR A 29 5.23 3.14 1.02
C TYR A 29 3.96 3.75 1.59
N LEU A 30 4.08 4.32 2.78
CA LEU A 30 3.06 5.17 3.36
C LEU A 30 3.43 6.62 3.09
N LEU A 31 2.49 7.36 2.49
CA LEU A 31 2.65 8.73 2.07
C LEU A 31 1.77 9.66 2.91
N GLU A 32 2.36 10.79 3.32
CA GLU A 32 1.65 11.89 3.98
C GLU A 32 1.61 13.12 3.07
N SER A 33 0.49 13.85 3.12
CA SER A 33 0.32 15.09 2.36
C SER A 33 1.27 16.18 2.86
N GLU A 34 1.98 16.84 1.95
CA GLU A 34 2.80 18.00 2.32
C GLU A 34 1.96 19.24 2.65
N ILE A 35 0.76 19.35 2.08
CA ILE A 35 -0.12 20.52 2.28
C ILE A 35 -0.93 20.38 3.56
N TYR A 36 -1.37 19.16 3.84
CA TYR A 36 -2.36 18.89 4.88
C TYR A 36 -1.80 18.05 6.03
N GLY A 37 -0.59 17.50 5.91
CA GLY A 37 0.02 16.70 6.97
C GLY A 37 -0.86 15.51 7.39
N ASP A 38 -0.99 15.35 8.70
CA ASP A 38 -1.85 14.40 9.40
C ASP A 38 -3.35 14.75 9.34
N ASP A 39 -3.71 15.99 8.96
CA ASP A 39 -5.11 16.39 8.73
C ASP A 39 -5.68 15.82 7.40
N ALA A 40 -4.88 15.11 6.60
CA ALA A 40 -5.33 14.42 5.39
C ALA A 40 -5.07 12.90 5.42
N ASN A 41 -5.91 12.18 4.68
CA ASN A 41 -5.78 10.74 4.50
C ASN A 41 -4.40 10.37 3.98
N HIS A 42 -3.70 9.51 4.73
CA HIS A 42 -2.48 8.89 4.24
C HIS A 42 -2.79 7.94 3.08
N VAL A 43 -1.81 7.79 2.19
CA VAL A 43 -1.94 6.95 1.00
C VAL A 43 -0.89 5.87 1.03
N VAL A 44 -1.30 4.62 0.82
CA VAL A 44 -0.40 3.48 0.67
C VAL A 44 -0.18 3.23 -0.81
N VAL A 45 1.08 3.22 -1.23
CA VAL A 45 1.48 3.00 -2.62
C VAL A 45 2.55 1.93 -2.74
N ASP A 46 2.68 1.35 -3.93
CA ASP A 46 3.84 0.52 -4.27
C ASP A 46 5.05 1.36 -4.76
N GLN A 47 6.13 0.67 -5.13
CA GLN A 47 7.34 1.26 -5.74
C GLN A 47 7.11 2.04 -7.04
N GLU A 48 6.00 1.81 -7.73
CA GLU A 48 5.61 2.53 -8.95
C GLU A 48 4.68 3.71 -8.63
N CYS A 49 4.46 4.02 -7.35
CA CYS A 49 3.52 5.03 -6.86
C CYS A 49 2.06 4.74 -7.27
N LYS A 50 1.73 3.47 -7.53
CA LYS A 50 0.35 3.04 -7.71
C LYS A 50 -0.32 2.95 -6.35
N ILE A 51 -1.50 3.55 -6.24
CA ILE A 51 -2.31 3.52 -5.02
C ILE A 51 -2.78 2.08 -4.78
N LEU A 52 -2.31 1.50 -3.67
CA LEU A 52 -2.73 0.19 -3.18
C LEU A 52 -3.90 0.33 -2.22
N TYR A 53 -3.92 1.41 -1.45
CA TYR A 53 -4.98 1.75 -0.53
C TYR A 53 -5.00 3.26 -0.30
N SER A 54 -6.19 3.86 -0.37
CA SER A 54 -6.46 5.24 0.05
C SER A 54 -7.64 5.18 0.99
N ASN A 55 -7.45 5.58 2.25
CA ASN A 55 -8.55 5.56 3.21
C ASN A 55 -9.56 6.64 2.84
N GLU A 56 -10.80 6.27 2.49
CA GLU A 56 -11.93 7.22 2.36
C GLU A 56 -12.69 7.37 3.69
N TYR A 57 -12.38 6.53 4.69
CA TYR A 57 -13.11 6.45 5.96
C TYR A 57 -12.35 7.08 7.12
N ASN A 58 -12.86 8.22 7.60
CA ASN A 58 -12.58 8.80 8.93
C ASN A 58 -12.86 7.76 10.03
N GLY A 59 -11.88 6.93 10.38
CA GLY A 59 -12.09 5.88 11.39
C GLY A 59 -10.83 5.29 12.01
N PHE A 60 -9.68 5.37 11.34
CA PHE A 60 -8.41 4.98 11.95
C PHE A 60 -7.69 6.23 12.44
N SER A 61 -7.82 6.50 13.75
CA SER A 61 -7.03 7.54 14.42
C SER A 61 -5.53 7.21 14.43
N ASP A 62 -5.17 5.94 14.20
CA ASP A 62 -3.79 5.48 14.15
C ASP A 62 -3.43 4.94 12.76
N TYR A 63 -2.50 5.64 12.12
CA TYR A 63 -1.88 5.34 10.83
C TYR A 63 -1.28 3.93 10.73
N GLU A 64 -0.89 3.33 11.86
CA GLU A 64 -0.42 1.94 11.90
C GLU A 64 -1.53 0.98 11.52
N ASP A 65 -2.78 1.27 11.86
CA ASP A 65 -3.92 0.41 11.58
C ASP A 65 -4.22 0.35 10.07
N ALA A 66 -4.02 1.45 9.34
CA ALA A 66 -4.22 1.46 7.89
C ALA A 66 -3.20 0.58 7.16
N LEU A 67 -1.93 0.65 7.59
CA LEU A 67 -0.89 -0.22 7.06
C LEU A 67 -1.13 -1.67 7.49
N ASP A 68 -1.41 -1.92 8.76
CA ASP A 68 -1.67 -3.26 9.29
C ASP A 68 -2.86 -3.91 8.60
N SER A 69 -3.97 -3.17 8.42
CA SER A 69 -5.14 -3.62 7.68
C SER A 69 -4.81 -3.94 6.22
N PHE A 70 -4.06 -3.07 5.53
CA PHE A 70 -3.61 -3.36 4.17
C PHE A 70 -2.77 -4.64 4.11
N LEU A 71 -1.82 -4.79 5.04
CA LEU A 71 -0.95 -5.96 5.10
C LEU A 71 -1.72 -7.24 5.45
N TYR A 72 -2.71 -7.16 6.33
CA TYR A 72 -3.60 -8.28 6.64
C TYR A 72 -4.32 -8.77 5.39
N HIS A 73 -4.98 -7.86 4.66
CA HIS A 73 -5.69 -8.20 3.44
C HIS A 73 -4.74 -8.66 2.32
N LEU A 74 -3.52 -8.11 2.24
CA LEU A 74 -2.49 -8.57 1.30
C LEU A 74 -2.08 -10.01 1.62
N LYS A 75 -1.87 -10.35 2.89
CA LYS A 75 -1.53 -11.70 3.35
C LYS A 75 -2.64 -12.69 3.09
N GLU A 76 -3.91 -12.31 3.28
CA GLU A 76 -5.05 -13.16 2.92
C GLU A 76 -5.10 -13.43 1.42
N LYS A 77 -4.97 -12.39 0.58
CA LYS A 77 -4.98 -12.54 -0.89
C LYS A 77 -3.82 -13.38 -1.39
N GLU A 78 -2.59 -13.09 -0.97
CA GLU A 78 -1.40 -13.83 -1.40
C GLU A 78 -1.37 -15.24 -0.76
N GLY A 79 -2.01 -15.44 0.40
CA GLY A 79 -2.21 -16.76 1.00
C GLY A 79 -3.23 -17.63 0.25
N GLU A 80 -4.30 -17.02 -0.27
CA GLU A 80 -5.23 -17.69 -1.17
C GLU A 80 -4.66 -17.91 -2.58
N GLU A 81 -3.97 -16.93 -3.15
CA GLU A 81 -3.26 -17.06 -4.43
C GLU A 81 -2.09 -18.05 -4.33
N GLY A 82 -1.37 -18.09 -3.21
CA GLY A 82 -0.35 -19.08 -2.89
C GLY A 82 -0.92 -20.50 -2.92
N LYS A 83 -2.09 -20.72 -2.29
CA LYS A 83 -2.83 -22.00 -2.40
C LYS A 83 -3.35 -22.28 -3.81
N ARG A 84 -3.77 -21.26 -4.57
CA ARG A 84 -4.15 -21.43 -5.98
C ARG A 84 -2.94 -21.79 -6.85
N SER A 85 -1.76 -21.27 -6.54
CA SER A 85 -0.53 -21.55 -7.28
C SER A 85 -0.04 -23.00 -7.09
N GLU A 86 -0.30 -23.61 -5.92
CA GLU A 86 -0.13 -25.06 -5.72
C GLU A 86 -1.13 -25.91 -6.53
N PHE A 87 -2.27 -25.34 -6.95
CA PHE A 87 -3.27 -26.02 -7.78
C PHE A 87 -3.01 -25.87 -9.29
N TRP A 88 -2.27 -24.84 -9.72
CA TRP A 88 -1.90 -24.60 -11.12
C TRP A 88 -0.53 -25.17 -11.52
N GLY A 89 0.15 -25.90 -10.62
CA GLY A 89 1.33 -26.70 -10.93
C GLY A 89 1.05 -28.03 -11.65
N ILE A 90 -0.22 -28.41 -11.87
CA ILE A 90 -0.60 -29.62 -12.61
C ILE A 90 -1.46 -29.25 -13.83
N ARG A 91 -0.86 -28.58 -14.82
CA ARG A 91 -1.29 -28.58 -16.24
C ARG A 91 -0.30 -27.80 -17.10
N ASN A 92 0.91 -28.35 -17.21
CA ASN A 92 1.73 -28.22 -18.41
C ASN A 92 2.45 -29.56 -18.59
N VAL A 93 1.65 -30.57 -18.94
CA VAL A 93 2.11 -31.72 -19.72
C VAL A 93 1.37 -31.59 -21.04
N ASP A 94 2.03 -30.96 -22.00
CA ASP A 94 2.26 -31.41 -23.38
C ASP A 94 3.08 -30.34 -24.12
#